data_AF-A0A3L7VYQ9-F1
#
_entry.id   AF-A0A3L7VYQ9-F1
#
_cell.length_a   1.000
_cell.length_b   1.000
_cell.length_c   1.000
_cell.angle_alpha   90.00
_cell.angle_beta   90.00
_cell.angle_gamma   90.00
#
_symmetry.space_group_name_H-M   'P 1'
#
loop_
_entity.id
_entity.type
_entity.pdbx_description
1 polymer ?
#
loop_
_entity_poly.entity_id
_entity_poly.type
_entity_poly.pdbx_seq_one_letter_code
_entity_poly.pdbx_strand_id
1 'polypeptide(L)'
;MSPTPCPFIAFDTDATKRASAPTDEHGCYAQRPALAIEIGHQTRYCLGGEFASCPAFVAWAAREAARSIDTAPVPVTVSEWEQANSGRIGIDLEAISRGDAEPEGAPEEVDDVYGGSDPEGSIWSAVPVPPPAPLTAGERERERVIPLHRRRDVEDELP
;
A
#
# COMPACT_ATOMS: atom_id res chain seq x y z
N MET A 1 -28.32 -7.19 15.20
CA MET A 1 -27.60 -5.95 14.90
C MET A 1 -27.99 -5.52 13.50
N SER A 2 -28.51 -4.31 13.32
CA SER A 2 -28.80 -3.81 11.97
C SER A 2 -27.49 -3.52 11.23
N PRO A 3 -27.41 -3.77 9.92
CA PRO A 3 -26.21 -3.45 9.14
C PRO A 3 -25.92 -1.95 9.20
N THR A 4 -24.67 -1.58 9.45
CA THR A 4 -24.24 -0.18 9.44
C THR A 4 -24.10 0.28 7.98
N PRO A 5 -24.80 1.34 7.55
CA PRO A 5 -24.67 1.85 6.19
C PRO A 5 -23.28 2.48 5.96
N CYS A 6 -22.88 2.55 4.70
CA CYS A 6 -21.64 3.17 4.26
C CYS A 6 -21.55 4.64 4.74
N PRO A 7 -20.39 5.09 5.22
CA PRO A 7 -20.22 6.48 5.65
C PRO A 7 -20.12 7.48 4.48
N PHE A 8 -19.90 7.00 3.24
CA PHE A 8 -19.70 7.85 2.06
C PHE A 8 -20.92 7.96 1.15
N ILE A 9 -22.04 7.31 1.49
CA ILE A 9 -23.28 7.49 0.73
C ILE A 9 -24.10 8.62 1.34
N ALA A 10 -24.42 9.61 0.51
CA ALA A 10 -25.27 10.74 0.85
C ALA A 10 -25.94 11.26 -0.43
N PHE A 11 -26.88 12.18 -0.33
CA PHE A 11 -27.45 12.85 -1.50
C PHE A 11 -26.38 13.67 -2.21
N ASP A 12 -26.40 13.67 -3.54
CA ASP A 12 -25.46 14.42 -4.39
C ASP A 12 -25.42 15.93 -4.06
N THR A 13 -26.57 16.48 -3.64
CA THR A 13 -26.79 17.86 -3.26
C THR A 13 -26.60 18.14 -1.78
N ASP A 14 -26.55 17.11 -0.93
CA ASP A 14 -26.40 17.24 0.53
C ASP A 14 -25.64 16.05 1.13
N ALA A 15 -24.33 16.23 1.32
CA ALA A 15 -23.43 15.22 1.88
C ALA A 15 -23.72 14.82 3.34
N THR A 16 -24.63 15.53 4.02
CA THR A 16 -25.00 15.26 5.42
C THR A 16 -26.23 14.38 5.56
N LYS A 17 -26.97 14.17 4.46
CA LYS A 17 -28.23 13.42 4.46
C LYS A 17 -28.15 12.23 3.50
N ARG A 18 -28.87 11.16 3.84
CA ARG A 18 -29.04 9.99 2.99
C ARG A 18 -30.47 9.47 3.11
N ALA A 19 -30.98 8.87 2.05
CA ALA A 19 -32.19 8.07 2.13
C ALA A 19 -31.89 6.70 2.77
N SER A 20 -32.91 6.08 3.37
CA SER A 20 -32.81 4.71 3.88
C SER A 20 -33.01 3.64 2.79
N ALA A 21 -33.55 4.03 1.64
CA ALA A 21 -33.76 3.18 0.47
C ALA A 21 -32.80 3.58 -0.67
N PRO A 22 -32.51 2.68 -1.61
CA PRO A 22 -31.71 3.00 -2.79
C PRO A 22 -32.39 4.06 -3.67
N THR A 23 -31.66 5.09 -4.11
CA THR A 23 -32.16 6.18 -4.96
C THR A 23 -31.08 6.63 -5.94
N ASP A 24 -31.45 7.13 -7.11
CA ASP A 24 -30.53 7.69 -8.10
C ASP A 24 -29.92 9.04 -7.67
N GLU A 25 -30.51 9.70 -6.68
CA GLU A 25 -30.01 10.94 -6.07
C GLU A 25 -28.81 10.72 -5.13
N HIS A 26 -28.44 9.47 -4.83
CA HIS A 26 -27.28 9.17 -4.01
C HIS A 26 -25.95 9.32 -4.78
N GLY A 27 -25.01 10.01 -4.13
CA GLY A 27 -23.61 10.14 -4.56
C GLY A 27 -22.64 9.43 -3.63
N CYS A 28 -21.51 8.98 -4.19
CA CYS A 28 -20.38 8.41 -3.46
C CYS A 28 -19.34 9.48 -3.18
N TYR A 29 -19.11 9.75 -1.90
CA TYR A 29 -18.14 10.73 -1.42
C TYR A 29 -16.77 10.13 -1.08
N ALA A 30 -16.54 8.85 -1.40
CA ALA A 30 -15.22 8.23 -1.26
C ALA A 30 -14.16 8.87 -2.19
N GLN A 31 -14.60 9.65 -3.17
CA GLN A 31 -13.77 10.44 -4.06
C GLN A 31 -14.39 11.83 -4.25
N ARG A 32 -13.60 12.80 -4.72
CA ARG A 32 -14.07 14.14 -5.08
C ARG A 32 -13.78 14.40 -6.57
N PRO A 33 -14.75 14.88 -7.37
CA PRO A 33 -16.15 15.10 -7.02
C PRO A 33 -16.91 13.81 -6.69
N ALA A 34 -18.08 13.93 -6.05
CA ALA A 34 -18.92 12.78 -5.74
C ALA A 34 -19.37 12.09 -7.03
N LEU A 35 -19.36 10.76 -7.04
CA LEU A 35 -19.73 9.96 -8.20
C LEU A 35 -21.13 9.40 -8.04
N ALA A 36 -21.94 9.40 -9.10
CA ALA A 36 -23.23 8.73 -9.12
C ALA A 36 -23.09 7.23 -8.82
N ILE A 37 -24.02 6.68 -8.06
CA ILE A 37 -24.01 5.26 -7.65
C ILE A 37 -25.18 4.53 -8.28
N GLU A 38 -24.90 3.39 -8.92
CA GLU A 38 -25.94 2.51 -9.45
C GLU A 38 -26.77 1.84 -8.32
N ILE A 39 -28.07 1.67 -8.53
CA ILE A 39 -29.04 1.22 -7.52
C ILE A 39 -28.69 -0.17 -6.93
N GLY A 40 -28.27 -1.12 -7.77
CA GLY A 40 -27.79 -2.43 -7.35
C GLY A 40 -26.53 -2.36 -6.49
N HIS A 41 -25.60 -1.47 -6.82
CA HIS A 41 -24.43 -1.18 -5.99
C HIS A 41 -24.82 -0.64 -4.61
N GLN A 42 -25.79 0.28 -4.56
CA GLN A 42 -26.28 0.84 -3.29
C GLN A 42 -26.90 -0.24 -2.41
N THR A 43 -27.74 -1.09 -2.99
CA THR A 43 -28.42 -2.18 -2.28
C THR A 43 -27.41 -3.18 -1.68
N ARG A 44 -26.41 -3.57 -2.48
CA ARG A 44 -25.41 -4.57 -2.07
C ARG A 44 -24.43 -4.02 -1.04
N TYR A 45 -23.83 -2.87 -1.31
CA TYR A 45 -22.69 -2.39 -0.53
C TYR A 45 -23.04 -1.21 0.36
N CYS A 46 -23.70 -0.18 -0.16
CA CYS A 46 -23.84 1.08 0.55
C CYS A 46 -24.86 1.01 1.69
N LEU A 47 -26.00 0.37 1.46
CA LEU A 47 -27.08 0.22 2.44
C LEU A 47 -27.12 -1.19 3.06
N GLY A 48 -26.53 -2.19 2.38
CA GLY A 48 -26.53 -3.60 2.79
C GLY A 48 -25.56 -3.99 3.90
N GLY A 49 -24.69 -3.09 4.36
CA GLY A 49 -23.71 -3.34 5.42
C GLY A 49 -22.37 -3.92 4.96
N GLU A 50 -22.28 -4.37 3.71
CA GLU A 50 -21.05 -4.91 3.11
C GLU A 50 -20.10 -3.82 2.60
N PHE A 51 -20.23 -2.57 3.07
CA PHE A 51 -19.51 -1.42 2.54
C PHE A 51 -17.98 -1.55 2.65
N ALA A 52 -17.49 -2.30 3.66
CA ALA A 52 -16.06 -2.53 3.86
C ALA A 52 -15.40 -3.28 2.69
N SER A 53 -16.17 -4.07 1.93
CA SER A 53 -15.72 -4.78 0.72
C SER A 53 -15.92 -3.97 -0.57
N CYS A 54 -16.56 -2.79 -0.51
CA CYS A 54 -16.80 -1.95 -1.68
C CYS A 54 -15.46 -1.48 -2.27
N PRO A 55 -15.20 -1.68 -3.59
CA PRO A 55 -13.95 -1.26 -4.21
C PRO A 55 -13.65 0.23 -4.04
N ALA A 56 -14.67 1.09 -4.06
CA ALA A 56 -14.51 2.53 -3.84
C ALA A 56 -14.08 2.85 -2.41
N PHE A 57 -14.64 2.15 -1.41
CA PHE A 57 -14.24 2.29 -0.01
C PHE A 57 -12.81 1.80 0.21
N VAL A 58 -12.47 0.62 -0.32
CA VAL A 58 -11.11 0.05 -0.21
C VAL A 58 -10.07 0.97 -0.85
N ALA A 59 -10.36 1.48 -2.05
CA ALA A 59 -9.48 2.43 -2.72
C ALA A 59 -9.32 3.74 -1.93
N TRP A 60 -10.40 4.26 -1.34
CA TRP A 60 -10.33 5.42 -0.45
C TRP A 60 -9.49 5.12 0.80
N ALA A 61 -9.73 3.99 1.47
CA ALA A 61 -9.04 3.61 2.70
C ALA A 61 -7.53 3.43 2.46
N ALA A 62 -7.15 2.85 1.33
CA ALA A 62 -5.74 2.73 0.93
C ALA A 62 -5.07 4.10 0.75
N ARG A 63 -5.76 5.06 0.10
CA ARG A 63 -5.24 6.43 -0.06
C ARG A 63 -5.12 7.14 1.27
N GLU A 64 -6.07 6.94 2.18
CA GLU A 64 -6.05 7.56 3.51
C GLU A 64 -4.90 7.00 4.36
N ALA A 65 -4.69 5.68 4.33
CA ALA A 65 -3.59 5.02 5.04
C ALA A 65 -2.20 5.44 4.52
N ALA A 66 -2.08 5.72 3.22
CA ALA A 66 -0.82 6.11 2.59
C ALA A 66 -0.44 7.58 2.78
N ARG A 67 -1.28 8.42 3.40
CA ARG A 67 -0.97 9.84 3.61
C ARG A 67 0.19 10.00 4.58
N SER A 68 1.37 10.28 4.06
CA SER A 68 2.48 10.80 4.85
C SER A 68 2.14 12.21 5.32
N ILE A 69 2.20 12.44 6.63
CA ILE A 69 2.23 13.80 7.15
C ILE A 69 3.58 14.36 6.71
N ASP A 70 3.57 15.39 5.87
CA ASP A 70 4.72 16.29 5.73
C ASP A 70 4.94 16.99 7.08
N THR A 71 5.52 16.26 8.02
CA THR A 71 6.15 16.86 9.17
C THR A 71 7.36 17.58 8.61
N ALA A 72 7.29 18.91 8.54
CA ALA A 72 8.47 19.74 8.35
C ALA A 72 9.59 19.15 9.21
N PRO A 73 10.80 18.90 8.65
CA PRO A 73 11.82 18.14 9.33
C PRO A 73 12.05 18.78 10.70
N VAL A 74 11.62 18.10 11.76
CA VAL A 74 12.03 18.44 13.11
C VAL A 74 13.54 18.19 13.07
N PRO A 75 14.40 19.19 13.28
CA PRO A 75 15.83 18.95 13.30
C PRO A 75 16.11 18.07 14.53
N VAL A 76 16.13 16.75 14.31
CA VAL A 76 16.71 15.81 15.26
C VAL A 76 18.20 16.12 15.27
N THR A 77 18.64 16.81 16.31
CA THR A 77 20.06 16.97 16.59
C THR A 77 20.60 15.57 16.88
N VAL A 78 21.50 15.09 16.01
CA VAL A 78 22.21 13.81 16.18
C VAL A 78 22.83 13.67 17.57
N SER A 79 23.16 14.78 18.23
CA SER A 79 23.69 14.83 19.59
C SER A 79 22.79 14.17 20.64
N GLU A 80 21.47 14.24 20.51
CA GLU A 80 20.54 13.71 21.53
C GLU A 80 20.34 12.19 21.40
N TRP A 81 20.33 11.66 20.17
CA TRP A 81 20.27 10.22 19.92
C TRP A 81 21.61 9.53 20.22
N GLU A 82 22.72 10.20 19.90
CA GLU A 82 24.07 9.71 20.19
C GLU A 82 24.31 9.66 21.70
N GLN A 83 23.82 10.63 22.48
CA GLN A 83 23.91 10.61 23.94
C GLN A 83 23.00 9.53 24.58
N ALA A 84 21.80 9.28 24.02
CA ALA A 84 20.90 8.25 24.50
C ALA A 84 21.39 6.81 24.21
N ASN A 85 22.15 6.63 23.11
CA ASN A 85 22.68 5.33 22.70
C ASN A 85 24.17 5.11 23.01
N SER A 86 24.90 6.13 23.48
CA SER A 86 26.34 6.08 23.83
C SER A 86 26.73 5.08 24.95
N GLY A 87 25.76 4.40 25.56
CA GLY A 87 26.03 3.34 26.54
C GLY A 87 25.15 2.11 26.43
N ARG A 88 24.28 2.00 25.40
CA ARG A 88 23.31 0.89 25.29
C ARG A 88 23.69 -0.19 24.29
N ILE A 89 24.62 0.09 23.39
CA ILE A 89 25.11 -0.88 22.41
C ILE A 89 26.42 -1.45 22.97
N GLY A 90 26.30 -2.37 23.93
CA GLY A 90 27.42 -3.14 24.46
C GLY A 90 27.88 -4.18 23.45
N ILE A 91 28.43 -3.73 22.33
CA ILE A 91 29.09 -4.62 21.37
C ILE A 91 30.59 -4.50 21.62
N ASP A 92 31.15 -5.52 22.28
CA ASP A 92 32.59 -5.63 22.48
C ASP A 92 33.24 -6.06 21.15
N LEU A 93 33.61 -5.05 20.35
CA LEU A 93 34.26 -5.26 19.04
C LEU A 93 35.61 -5.99 19.15
N GLU A 94 36.27 -5.92 20.32
CA GLU A 94 37.53 -6.65 20.56
C GLU A 94 37.31 -8.15 20.80
N ALA A 95 36.22 -8.56 21.44
CA ALA A 95 35.82 -9.96 21.60
C ALA A 95 35.42 -10.59 20.26
N ILE A 96 34.72 -9.84 19.41
CA ILE A 96 34.33 -10.29 18.07
C ILE A 96 35.57 -10.49 17.17
N SER A 97 36.58 -9.63 17.34
CA SER A 97 37.84 -9.71 16.57
C SER A 97 38.79 -10.79 17.10
N ARG A 98 38.76 -11.09 18.40
CA ARG A 98 39.66 -12.07 19.04
C ARG A 98 39.17 -13.52 18.86
N GLY A 99 37.88 -13.73 18.56
CA GLY A 99 37.32 -15.06 18.25
C GLY A 99 37.19 -16.00 19.45
N ASP A 100 37.40 -15.51 20.67
CA ASP A 100 37.30 -16.29 21.90
C ASP A 100 35.91 -16.11 22.53
N ALA A 101 34.91 -16.78 21.98
CA ALA A 101 33.65 -17.04 22.67
C ALA A 101 33.53 -18.55 22.86
N GLU A 102 34.17 -19.08 23.90
CA GLU A 102 33.91 -20.43 24.39
C GLU A 102 32.84 -20.34 25.49
N PRO A 103 31.59 -20.77 25.24
CA PRO A 103 30.62 -20.94 26.31
C PRO A 103 30.92 -22.26 27.04
N GLU A 104 31.57 -22.18 28.19
CA GLU A 104 31.64 -23.29 29.14
C GLU A 104 30.23 -23.59 29.69
N GLY A 105 29.66 -24.73 29.29
CA GLY A 105 28.42 -25.24 29.88
C GLY A 105 27.58 -26.13 28.96
N ALA A 106 28.06 -27.35 28.69
CA ALA A 106 27.24 -28.41 28.11
C ALA A 106 26.30 -29.01 29.17
N PRO A 107 25.01 -29.19 28.85
CA PRO A 107 24.29 -30.37 29.28
C PRO A 107 24.13 -31.38 28.13
N GLU A 108 24.16 -32.64 28.55
CA GLU A 108 24.28 -33.86 27.78
C GLU A 108 23.24 -34.08 26.67
N GLU A 109 23.72 -34.82 25.66
CA GLU A 109 23.07 -35.52 24.54
C GLU A 109 21.53 -35.46 24.39
N VAL A 110 21.09 -34.81 23.31
CA VAL A 110 19.83 -35.12 22.62
C VAL A 110 20.14 -35.56 21.19
N ASP A 111 20.18 -36.87 20.98
CA ASP A 111 20.12 -37.46 19.64
C ASP A 111 18.69 -37.35 19.09
N ASP A 112 18.55 -36.69 17.94
CA ASP A 112 18.02 -37.26 16.69
C ASP A 112 17.32 -36.23 15.79
N VAL A 113 18.00 -35.97 14.67
CA VAL A 113 17.44 -35.84 13.31
C VAL A 113 16.31 -34.81 13.09
N TYR A 114 16.70 -33.57 12.79
CA TYR A 114 16.11 -32.83 11.68
C TYR A 114 17.16 -31.91 11.06
N GLY A 115 17.61 -32.28 9.86
CA GLY A 115 18.72 -31.64 9.19
C GLY A 115 18.41 -30.23 8.69
N GLY A 116 19.43 -29.38 8.76
CA GLY A 116 19.70 -28.35 7.76
C GLY A 116 19.02 -27.01 7.98
N SER A 117 19.85 -26.00 8.26
CA SER A 117 19.75 -24.58 7.90
C SER A 117 18.76 -24.29 6.77
N ASP A 118 17.94 -23.23 6.84
CA ASP A 118 18.40 -21.84 6.76
C ASP A 118 17.49 -20.85 7.51
N PRO A 119 18.02 -19.79 8.16
CA PRO A 119 17.24 -18.62 8.51
C PRO A 119 17.03 -17.76 7.25
N GLU A 120 16.10 -18.14 6.39
CA GLU A 120 15.68 -17.31 5.26
C GLU A 120 14.79 -16.15 5.75
N GLY A 121 15.45 -15.14 6.34
CA GLY A 121 14.95 -13.78 6.40
C GLY A 121 14.95 -13.11 5.02
N SER A 122 14.41 -13.78 4.00
CA SER A 122 14.36 -13.29 2.62
C SER A 122 12.90 -13.03 2.23
N ILE A 123 12.37 -11.92 2.75
CA ILE A 123 11.01 -11.41 2.46
C ILE A 123 10.88 -11.01 0.96
N TRP A 124 12.00 -10.95 0.23
CA TRP A 124 12.08 -10.53 -1.16
C TRP A 124 12.58 -11.67 -2.04
N SER A 125 11.85 -12.78 -2.08
CA SER A 125 11.98 -13.70 -3.20
C SER A 125 11.45 -13.00 -4.45
N ALA A 126 12.36 -12.54 -5.31
CA ALA A 126 12.03 -12.03 -6.62
C ALA A 126 11.40 -13.17 -7.44
N VAL A 127 10.07 -13.15 -7.56
CA VAL A 127 9.38 -14.02 -8.51
C VAL A 127 9.90 -13.64 -9.90
N PRO A 128 10.48 -14.57 -10.68
CA PRO A 128 10.88 -14.28 -12.05
C PRO A 128 9.63 -13.88 -12.82
N VAL A 129 9.58 -12.61 -13.22
CA VAL A 129 8.52 -12.08 -14.09
C VAL A 129 8.61 -12.86 -15.41
N PRO A 130 7.56 -13.58 -15.84
CA PRO A 130 7.58 -14.23 -17.14
C PRO A 130 7.76 -13.17 -18.23
N PRO A 131 8.49 -13.48 -19.32
CA PRO A 131 8.62 -12.53 -20.43
C PRO A 131 7.23 -12.10 -20.90
N PRO A 132 7.02 -10.80 -21.21
CA PRO A 132 5.71 -10.34 -21.65
C PRO A 132 5.29 -11.15 -22.88
N ALA A 133 4.04 -11.63 -22.86
CA ALA A 133 3.47 -12.30 -24.02
C ALA A 133 3.56 -11.38 -25.26
N PRO A 134 3.77 -11.93 -26.46
CA PRO A 134 3.79 -11.12 -27.67
C PRO A 134 2.47 -10.36 -27.78
N LEU A 135 2.57 -9.04 -27.93
CA LEU A 135 1.44 -8.14 -28.06
C LEU A 135 0.49 -8.64 -29.17
N THR A 136 -0.80 -8.71 -28.86
CA THR A 136 -1.80 -9.10 -29.86
C THR A 136 -1.87 -8.05 -30.97
N ALA A 137 -2.43 -8.45 -32.12
CA ALA A 137 -2.53 -7.57 -33.29
C ALA A 137 -3.29 -6.25 -33.02
N GLY A 138 -4.11 -6.18 -31.98
CA GLY A 138 -4.81 -4.97 -31.55
C GLY A 138 -3.99 -4.05 -30.63
N GLU A 139 -3.07 -4.60 -29.83
CA GLU A 139 -2.19 -3.82 -28.94
C GLU A 139 -1.12 -3.07 -29.72
N ARG A 140 -0.55 -3.70 -30.78
CA ARG A 140 0.38 -3.04 -31.74
C ARG A 140 -0.25 -1.88 -32.53
N GLU A 141 -1.58 -1.85 -32.63
CA GLU A 141 -2.30 -0.78 -33.33
C GLU A 141 -2.59 0.38 -32.39
N ARG A 142 -2.87 0.09 -31.12
CA ARG A 142 -2.99 1.08 -30.04
C ARG A 142 -1.68 1.82 -29.78
N GLU A 143 -0.53 1.16 -29.95
CA GLU A 143 0.80 1.77 -29.80
C GLU A 143 1.20 2.71 -30.97
N ARG A 144 0.58 2.54 -32.15
CA ARG A 144 0.77 3.47 -33.29
C ARG A 144 0.01 4.78 -33.13
N VAL A 145 -0.94 4.85 -32.20
CA VAL A 145 -1.71 6.07 -31.96
C VAL A 145 -0.85 7.01 -31.12
N ILE A 146 -0.03 7.83 -31.78
CA ILE A 146 0.70 8.91 -31.14
C ILE A 146 -0.32 9.82 -30.44
N PRO A 147 -0.21 10.03 -29.11
CA PRO A 147 -1.08 10.96 -28.41
C PRO A 147 -1.01 12.35 -29.03
N LEU A 148 -2.17 12.96 -29.30
CA LEU A 148 -2.30 14.25 -29.98
C LEU A 148 -1.51 15.40 -29.31
N HIS A 149 -1.11 15.25 -28.04
CA HIS A 149 -0.31 16.24 -27.33
C HIS A 149 1.17 16.28 -27.77
N ARG A 150 1.70 15.26 -28.46
CA ARG A 150 3.11 15.20 -28.88
C ARG A 150 3.38 15.75 -30.29
N ARG A 151 2.34 16.08 -31.07
CA ARG A 151 2.50 16.63 -32.43
C ARG A 151 2.82 18.12 -32.48
N ARG A 152 2.69 18.85 -31.35
CA ARG A 152 2.86 20.31 -31.33
C ARG A 152 4.31 20.78 -31.22
N ASP A 153 5.24 19.92 -30.78
CA ASP A 153 6.63 20.33 -30.51
C ASP A 153 7.60 20.12 -31.69
N VAL A 154 7.20 19.44 -32.77
CA VAL A 154 8.12 19.06 -33.87
C VAL A 154 8.06 20.00 -35.09
N GLU A 155 7.00 20.78 -35.28
CA GLU A 155 6.87 21.65 -36.47
C GLU A 155 7.40 23.09 -36.28
N ASP A 156 7.90 23.46 -35.09
CA ASP A 156 8.42 24.82 -34.82
C ASP A 156 9.95 24.92 -34.87
N GLU A 157 10.65 23.86 -35.30
CA GLU A 157 12.12 23.85 -35.35
C GLU A 157 12.62 23.33 -36.70
N LEU A 158 12.44 24.11 -37.77
CA LEU A 158 13.21 24.02 -39.02
C LEU A 158 13.35 25.44 -39.63
N PRO A 159 14.41 25.70 -40.40
CA PRO A 159 15.42 26.75 -40.17
C PRO A 159 15.15 28.12 -40.81
#